data_AF-A0A3L7Q5E9-F1
#
_entry.id   AF-A0A3L7Q5E9-F1
#
_cell.length_a   1.000
_cell.length_b   1.000
_cell.length_c   1.000
_cell.angle_alpha   90.00
_cell.angle_beta   90.00
_cell.angle_gamma   90.00
#
_symmetry.space_group_name_H-M   'P 1'
#
loop_
_entity.id
_entity.type
_entity.pdbx_description
1 polymer ?
#
loop_
_entity_poly.entity_id
_entity_poly.type
_entity_poly.pdbx_seq_one_letter_code
_entity_poly.pdbx_strand_id
1 'polypeptide(L)'
;MPTLAAILHTLDPFIVQFTTTFGLRWYGLLYAGGLLCAWMIMRAVARRGRAGLTPKQVDDFITEVVLGVVIGARLGHALIYDRVLFTTFTPSFPFWELLAVHKGGLSSHGGMAGLLVVCWRFSARSGAPFRTLLDLCSISAPPGLCMGRLANWINGELWGRPLPADLQATAPWWSVKYPREVLESSFDPARLEPLRPLVHAGDDLQQAVVAAAYAGDAKVQAALEPLLTAYWPSNFFQAFTDGPVLALIVWSVWLRKPAP
;
A
#
# COMPACT_ATOMS: atom_id res chain seq x y z
N MET A 1 -30.37 21.27 -5.18
CA MET A 1 -30.22 20.39 -4.00
C MET A 1 -28.82 20.60 -3.45
N PRO A 2 -28.62 20.79 -2.14
CA PRO A 2 -27.27 20.92 -1.60
C PRO A 2 -26.58 19.57 -1.80
N THR A 3 -25.63 19.52 -2.74
CA THR A 3 -24.73 18.37 -2.86
C THR A 3 -23.90 18.33 -1.59
N LEU A 4 -23.99 17.22 -0.85
CA LEU A 4 -23.09 16.92 0.25
C LEU A 4 -21.64 17.14 -0.23
N ALA A 5 -20.84 17.85 0.58
CA ALA A 5 -19.49 18.27 0.22
C ALA A 5 -18.53 17.07 0.05
N ALA A 6 -17.45 17.27 -0.70
CA ALA A 6 -16.39 16.28 -0.86
C ALA A 6 -15.80 15.83 0.48
N ILE A 7 -15.28 14.61 0.54
CA ILE A 7 -14.62 14.08 1.75
C ILE A 7 -13.24 14.72 1.87
N LEU A 8 -12.97 15.40 2.99
CA LEU A 8 -11.61 15.79 3.35
C LEU A 8 -10.91 14.58 3.99
N HIS A 9 -9.79 14.15 3.40
CA HIS A 9 -9.04 13.00 3.89
C HIS A 9 -8.18 13.35 5.10
N THR A 10 -8.68 13.03 6.29
CA THR A 10 -8.00 13.31 7.57
C THR A 10 -7.86 12.05 8.42
N LEU A 11 -7.75 10.87 7.80
CA LEU A 11 -7.55 9.61 8.51
C LEU A 11 -6.12 9.57 9.10
N ASP A 12 -6.02 9.16 10.36
CA ASP A 12 -4.73 8.92 11.00
C ASP A 12 -4.12 7.60 10.45
N PRO A 13 -2.90 7.63 9.89
CA PRO A 13 -2.23 6.42 9.45
C PRO A 13 -1.81 5.50 10.61
N PHE A 14 -1.75 6.01 11.84
CA PHE A 14 -1.46 5.23 13.04
C PHE A 14 -2.72 4.59 13.63
N ILE A 15 -2.55 3.37 14.12
CA ILE A 15 -3.48 2.70 15.03
C ILE A 15 -3.15 3.13 16.45
N VAL A 16 -1.86 3.05 16.81
CA VAL A 16 -1.31 3.50 18.09
C VAL A 16 0.03 4.17 17.81
N GLN A 17 0.15 5.43 18.18
CA GLN A 17 1.37 6.21 18.02
C GLN A 17 2.14 6.26 19.35
N PHE A 18 3.41 5.81 19.36
CA PHE A 18 4.24 5.82 20.56
C PHE A 18 5.12 7.07 20.65
N THR A 19 5.55 7.58 19.49
CA THR A 19 6.33 8.82 19.35
C THR A 19 5.87 9.56 18.09
N THR A 20 6.37 10.77 17.86
CA THR A 20 6.01 11.56 16.67
C THR A 20 6.26 10.84 15.34
N THR A 21 7.23 9.93 15.24
CA THR A 21 7.59 9.24 13.99
C THR A 21 7.35 7.73 14.01
N PHE A 22 7.18 7.14 15.21
CA PHE A 22 7.10 5.69 15.39
C PHE A 22 5.80 5.26 16.09
N GLY A 23 5.19 4.21 15.53
CA GLY A 23 3.91 3.68 15.99
C GLY A 23 3.44 2.52 15.11
N LEU A 24 2.42 1.81 15.59
CA LEU A 24 1.73 0.79 14.83
C LEU A 24 0.84 1.45 13.78
N ARG A 25 1.05 1.13 12.50
CA ARG A 25 0.33 1.72 11.38
C ARG A 25 -0.69 0.77 10.77
N TRP A 26 -1.81 1.31 10.28
CA TRP A 26 -2.82 0.55 9.52
C TRP A 26 -2.22 -0.17 8.33
N TYR A 27 -1.24 0.47 7.68
CA TYR A 27 -0.53 -0.11 6.56
C TYR A 27 0.08 -1.48 6.88
N GLY A 28 0.88 -1.57 7.95
CA GLY A 28 1.50 -2.84 8.36
C GLY A 28 0.45 -3.91 8.73
N LEU A 29 -0.62 -3.51 9.42
CA LEU A 29 -1.70 -4.42 9.81
C LEU A 29 -2.45 -4.99 8.61
N LEU A 30 -2.76 -4.17 7.61
CA LEU A 30 -3.46 -4.60 6.39
C LEU A 30 -2.59 -5.52 5.53
N TYR A 31 -1.28 -5.26 5.45
CA TYR A 31 -0.36 -6.21 4.80
C TYR A 31 -0.27 -7.55 5.54
N ALA A 32 -0.23 -7.52 6.88
CA ALA A 32 -0.26 -8.74 7.69
C ALA A 32 -1.59 -9.51 7.53
N GLY A 33 -2.71 -8.80 7.46
CA GLY A 33 -4.03 -9.36 7.14
C GLY A 33 -4.05 -10.04 5.77
N GLY A 34 -3.45 -9.40 4.76
CA GLY A 34 -3.37 -9.94 3.40
C GLY A 34 -2.56 -11.23 3.36
N LEU A 35 -1.43 -11.26 4.06
CA LEU A 35 -0.60 -12.44 4.24
C LEU A 35 -1.34 -13.56 4.98
N LEU A 36 -2.07 -13.22 6.04
CA LEU A 36 -2.88 -14.17 6.80
C LEU A 36 -3.96 -14.81 5.91
N CYS A 37 -4.68 -14.01 5.12
CA CYS A 37 -5.66 -14.51 4.16
C CYS A 37 -5.00 -15.42 3.13
N ALA A 38 -3.85 -15.04 2.58
CA ALA A 38 -3.12 -15.87 1.63
C ALA A 38 -2.73 -17.23 2.22
N TRP A 39 -2.25 -17.22 3.46
CA TRP A 39 -1.94 -18.42 4.24
C TRP A 39 -3.16 -19.31 4.47
N MET A 40 -4.28 -18.73 4.90
CA MET A 40 -5.52 -19.47 5.10
C MET A 40 -6.00 -20.13 3.80
N ILE A 41 -5.96 -19.41 2.68
CA ILE A 41 -6.36 -19.91 1.35
C ILE A 41 -5.45 -21.07 0.94
N MET A 42 -4.13 -20.87 0.89
CA MET A 42 -3.19 -21.91 0.45
C MET A 42 -3.28 -23.16 1.34
N ARG A 43 -3.40 -22.97 2.66
CA ARG A 43 -3.50 -24.07 3.61
C ARG A 43 -4.82 -24.83 3.49
N ALA A 44 -5.93 -24.14 3.21
CA ALA A 44 -7.21 -24.78 2.92
C ALA A 44 -7.14 -25.61 1.62
N VAL A 45 -6.47 -25.10 0.58
CA VAL A 45 -6.25 -25.82 -0.67
C VAL A 45 -5.34 -27.05 -0.47
N ALA A 46 -4.30 -26.94 0.36
CA ALA A 46 -3.41 -28.05 0.70
C ALA A 46 -4.13 -29.15 1.49
N ARG A 47 -4.97 -28.80 2.48
CA ARG A 47 -5.79 -29.78 3.22
C ARG A 47 -6.75 -30.57 2.34
N ARG A 48 -7.17 -30.01 1.20
CA ARG A 48 -8.01 -30.68 0.20
C ARG A 48 -7.21 -31.50 -0.81
N GLY A 49 -5.89 -31.60 -0.67
CA GLY A 49 -5.01 -32.33 -1.59
C GLY A 49 -4.83 -31.67 -2.96
N ARG A 50 -5.24 -30.40 -3.12
CA ARG A 50 -5.24 -29.71 -4.44
C ARG A 50 -4.06 -28.75 -4.64
N ALA A 51 -3.19 -28.62 -3.64
CA ALA A 51 -2.05 -27.69 -3.69
C ALA A 51 -0.77 -28.30 -4.28
N GLY A 52 -0.68 -29.64 -4.39
CA GLY A 52 0.61 -30.31 -4.59
C GLY A 52 1.60 -30.10 -3.43
N LEU A 53 1.13 -29.58 -2.30
CA LEU A 53 1.88 -29.32 -1.08
C LEU A 53 1.10 -29.84 0.12
N THR A 54 1.81 -30.31 1.14
CA THR A 54 1.25 -30.56 2.47
C THR A 54 0.98 -29.23 3.20
N PRO A 55 0.08 -29.19 4.19
CA PRO A 55 -0.14 -27.97 4.98
C PRO A 55 1.13 -27.44 5.65
N LYS A 56 2.04 -28.32 6.09
CA LYS A 56 3.35 -27.92 6.63
C LYS A 56 4.22 -27.25 5.58
N GLN A 57 4.28 -27.81 4.36
CA GLN A 57 5.02 -27.19 3.27
C GLN A 57 4.42 -25.83 2.87
N VAL A 58 3.11 -25.60 3.04
CA VAL A 58 2.53 -24.26 2.85
C VAL A 58 3.04 -23.28 3.90
N ASP A 59 3.13 -23.70 5.17
CA ASP A 59 3.65 -22.88 6.26
C ASP A 59 5.12 -22.46 5.95
N ASP A 60 5.94 -23.41 5.47
CA ASP A 60 7.32 -23.16 5.03
C ASP A 60 7.36 -22.25 3.78
N PHE A 61 6.53 -22.54 2.77
CA PHE A 61 6.49 -21.81 1.50
C PHE A 61 6.15 -20.34 1.69
N ILE A 62 5.15 -20.02 2.51
CA ILE A 62 4.73 -18.64 2.75
C ILE A 62 5.82 -17.84 3.46
N THR A 63 6.49 -18.46 4.44
CA THR A 63 7.62 -17.84 5.12
C THR A 63 8.72 -17.49 4.12
N GLU A 64 9.06 -18.41 3.22
CA GLU A 64 10.04 -18.14 2.17
C GLU A 64 9.58 -17.07 1.17
N VAL A 65 8.30 -17.07 0.79
CA VAL A 65 7.73 -16.06 -0.13
C VAL A 65 7.85 -14.66 0.47
N VAL A 66 7.51 -14.48 1.76
CA VAL A 66 7.65 -13.19 2.44
C VAL A 66 9.10 -12.71 2.41
N LEU A 67 10.05 -13.59 2.78
CA LEU A 67 11.47 -13.26 2.76
C LEU A 67 11.94 -12.91 1.34
N GLY A 68 11.57 -13.72 0.34
CA GLY A 68 11.95 -13.51 -1.05
C GLY A 68 11.40 -12.21 -1.61
N VAL A 69 10.14 -11.88 -1.33
CA VAL A 69 9.51 -10.62 -1.77
C VAL A 69 10.20 -9.42 -1.12
N VAL A 70 10.48 -9.45 0.19
CA VAL A 70 11.16 -8.34 0.89
C VAL A 70 12.59 -8.16 0.37
N ILE A 71 13.36 -9.24 0.29
CA ILE A 71 14.75 -9.21 -0.22
C ILE A 71 14.77 -8.76 -1.68
N GLY A 72 13.93 -9.36 -2.51
CA GLY A 72 13.81 -9.01 -3.93
C GLY A 72 13.40 -7.56 -4.13
N ALA A 73 12.42 -7.08 -3.36
CA ALA A 73 11.97 -5.69 -3.44
C ALA A 73 13.07 -4.70 -3.05
N ARG A 74 13.84 -5.00 -2.00
CA ARG A 74 14.95 -4.15 -1.56
C ARG A 74 16.10 -4.13 -2.56
N LEU A 75 16.52 -5.30 -3.04
CA LEU A 75 17.56 -5.42 -4.07
C LEU A 75 17.13 -4.78 -5.39
N GLY A 76 15.89 -5.02 -5.81
CA GLY A 76 15.34 -4.39 -7.01
C GLY A 76 15.27 -2.88 -6.89
N HIS A 77 14.99 -2.35 -5.69
CA HIS A 77 15.02 -0.91 -5.47
C HIS A 77 16.44 -0.35 -5.64
N ALA A 78 17.41 -0.97 -4.99
CA ALA A 78 18.80 -0.57 -5.09
C ALA A 78 19.34 -0.69 -6.53
N LEU A 79 19.00 -1.74 -7.27
CA LEU A 79 19.49 -1.94 -8.64
C LEU A 79 18.92 -0.93 -9.65
N ILE A 80 17.62 -0.62 -9.51
CA ILE A 80 16.86 0.14 -10.51
C ILE A 80 16.84 1.63 -10.19
N TYR A 81 16.65 2.00 -8.92
CA TYR A 81 16.37 3.40 -8.53
C TYR A 81 17.52 4.04 -7.76
N ASP A 82 18.21 3.30 -6.88
CA ASP A 82 19.27 3.88 -6.04
C ASP A 82 20.46 2.92 -5.86
N ARG A 83 21.35 2.94 -6.85
CA ARG A 83 22.54 2.06 -6.88
C ARG A 83 23.57 2.41 -5.81
N VAL A 84 23.53 3.61 -5.26
CA VAL A 84 24.49 4.07 -4.25
C VAL A 84 24.32 3.26 -2.97
N LEU A 85 23.11 2.76 -2.68
CA LEU A 85 22.83 1.87 -1.54
C LEU A 85 23.73 0.63 -1.46
N PHE A 86 24.27 0.14 -2.57
CA PHE A 86 25.20 -0.99 -2.55
C PHE A 86 26.54 -0.66 -1.86
N THR A 87 26.91 0.62 -1.84
CA THR A 87 28.18 1.12 -1.31
C THR A 87 28.02 2.04 -0.11
N THR A 88 26.79 2.39 0.29
CA THR A 88 26.55 3.26 1.45
C THR A 88 26.59 2.49 2.76
N PHE A 89 27.54 2.87 3.61
CA PHE A 89 27.68 2.33 4.95
C PHE A 89 27.58 3.43 6.00
N THR A 90 26.79 3.20 7.05
CA THR A 90 26.52 4.16 8.13
C THR A 90 27.02 3.66 9.48
N PRO A 91 27.41 4.54 10.42
CA PRO A 91 27.81 4.14 11.77
C PRO A 91 26.68 3.54 12.61
N SER A 92 25.42 3.81 12.27
CA SER A 92 24.24 3.31 12.99
C SER A 92 23.73 1.99 12.39
N PHE A 93 23.06 1.17 13.20
CA PHE A 93 22.45 -0.08 12.74
C PHE A 93 21.20 0.19 11.89
N PRO A 94 21.02 -0.51 10.75
CA PRO A 94 21.96 -1.44 10.14
C PRO A 94 23.10 -0.69 9.45
N PHE A 95 24.34 -1.16 9.68
CA PHE A 95 25.56 -0.54 9.16
C PHE A 95 25.55 -0.41 7.63
N TRP A 96 24.92 -1.35 6.93
CA TRP A 96 24.75 -1.28 5.49
C TRP A 96 23.36 -0.74 5.16
N GLU A 97 23.29 0.42 4.50
CA GLU A 97 22.00 1.03 4.19
C GLU A 97 21.11 0.15 3.30
N LEU A 98 21.69 -0.75 2.50
CA LEU A 98 20.93 -1.74 1.74
C LEU A 98 20.02 -2.59 2.65
N LEU A 99 20.41 -2.85 3.90
CA LEU A 99 19.62 -3.61 4.87
C LEU A 99 18.59 -2.77 5.63
N ALA A 100 18.63 -1.44 5.49
CA ALA A 100 17.74 -0.50 6.17
C ALA A 100 16.33 -0.46 5.56
N VAL A 101 15.64 -1.60 5.50
CA VAL A 101 14.28 -1.73 4.92
C VAL A 101 13.24 -0.85 5.60
N HIS A 102 13.48 -0.46 6.86
CA HIS A 102 12.61 0.46 7.61
C HIS A 102 12.66 1.91 7.10
N LYS A 103 13.72 2.30 6.36
CA LYS A 103 13.81 3.62 5.70
C LYS A 103 12.99 3.70 4.41
N GLY A 104 12.22 2.65 4.08
CA GLY A 104 11.48 2.56 2.82
C GLY A 104 12.38 2.10 1.67
N GLY A 105 12.00 2.42 0.43
CA GLY A 105 12.74 2.03 -0.77
C GLY A 105 12.58 0.54 -1.10
N LEU A 106 11.37 0.17 -1.53
CA LEU A 106 11.02 -1.18 -1.99
C LEU A 106 10.46 -1.11 -3.41
N SER A 107 10.95 -1.99 -4.29
CA SER A 107 10.52 -2.09 -5.69
C SER A 107 9.50 -3.20 -5.86
N SER A 108 8.34 -2.90 -6.45
CA SER A 108 7.34 -3.91 -6.80
C SER A 108 7.91 -4.96 -7.78
N HIS A 109 8.66 -4.51 -8.80
CA HIS A 109 9.33 -5.39 -9.76
C HIS A 109 10.34 -6.33 -9.08
N GLY A 110 11.11 -5.79 -8.15
CA GLY A 110 12.03 -6.58 -7.34
C GLY A 110 11.31 -7.62 -6.48
N GLY A 111 10.19 -7.25 -5.87
CA GLY A 111 9.37 -8.17 -5.08
C GLY A 111 8.81 -9.32 -5.92
N MET A 112 8.33 -9.03 -7.13
CA MET A 112 7.86 -10.04 -8.08
C MET A 112 9.00 -10.98 -8.51
N ALA A 113 10.19 -10.45 -8.81
CA ALA A 113 11.36 -11.28 -9.13
C ALA A 113 11.75 -12.20 -7.95
N GLY A 114 11.74 -11.65 -6.73
CA GLY A 114 11.97 -12.42 -5.51
C GLY A 114 10.97 -13.56 -5.31
N LEU A 115 9.67 -13.30 -5.54
CA LEU A 115 8.63 -14.33 -5.54
C LEU A 115 8.92 -15.44 -6.56
N LEU A 116 9.26 -15.09 -7.80
CA LEU A 116 9.57 -16.07 -8.85
C LEU A 116 10.77 -16.95 -8.48
N VAL A 117 11.83 -16.36 -7.91
CA VAL A 117 13.01 -17.09 -7.43
C VAL A 117 12.62 -18.07 -6.31
N VAL A 118 11.78 -17.65 -5.36
CA VAL A 118 11.29 -18.53 -4.29
C VAL A 118 10.49 -19.68 -4.88
N CYS A 119 9.52 -19.41 -5.75
CA CYS A 119 8.73 -20.45 -6.42
C CYS A 119 9.64 -21.46 -7.15
N TRP A 120 10.65 -20.98 -7.86
CA TRP A 120 11.58 -21.85 -8.59
C TRP A 120 12.38 -22.75 -7.63
N ARG A 121 12.97 -22.16 -6.59
CA ARG A 121 13.76 -22.88 -5.59
C ARG A 121 12.92 -23.82 -4.72
N PHE A 122 11.70 -23.45 -4.41
CA PHE A 122 10.77 -24.25 -3.59
C PHE A 122 10.19 -25.42 -4.39
N SER A 123 9.95 -25.24 -5.69
CA SER A 123 9.51 -26.30 -6.60
C SER A 123 10.52 -27.46 -6.61
N ALA A 124 11.81 -27.14 -6.76
CA ALA A 124 12.88 -28.15 -6.78
C ALA A 124 12.98 -28.98 -5.48
N ARG A 125 12.66 -28.38 -4.32
CA ARG A 125 12.78 -29.04 -3.01
C ARG A 125 11.52 -29.76 -2.55
N SER A 126 10.34 -29.25 -2.93
CA SER A 126 9.06 -29.80 -2.48
C SER A 126 8.49 -30.88 -3.39
N GLY A 127 8.99 -30.99 -4.63
CA GLY A 127 8.42 -31.85 -5.67
C GLY A 127 7.16 -31.27 -6.33
N ALA A 128 6.65 -30.13 -5.84
CA ALA A 128 5.53 -29.44 -6.46
C ALA A 128 5.96 -28.76 -7.76
N PRO A 129 5.18 -28.85 -8.85
CA PRO A 129 5.49 -28.13 -10.09
C PRO A 129 5.52 -26.62 -9.86
N PHE A 130 6.50 -25.93 -10.47
CA PHE A 130 6.64 -24.48 -10.40
C PHE A 130 5.34 -23.73 -10.72
N ARG A 131 4.61 -24.20 -11.75
CA ARG A 131 3.31 -23.64 -12.16
C ARG A 131 2.26 -23.75 -11.05
N THR A 132 2.25 -24.85 -10.30
CA THR A 132 1.32 -25.04 -9.17
C THR A 132 1.60 -24.03 -8.07
N LEU A 133 2.87 -23.71 -7.80
CA LEU A 133 3.23 -22.67 -6.83
C LEU A 133 2.77 -21.28 -7.30
N LEU A 134 2.95 -20.96 -8.58
CA LEU A 134 2.43 -19.72 -9.16
C LEU A 134 0.89 -19.65 -9.12
N ASP A 135 0.21 -20.76 -9.37
CA ASP A 135 -1.25 -20.85 -9.23
C ASP A 135 -1.69 -20.55 -7.80
N LEU A 136 -1.01 -21.15 -6.80
CA LEU A 136 -1.29 -20.91 -5.38
C LEU A 136 -1.09 -19.43 -5.01
N CYS A 137 -0.01 -18.80 -5.48
CA CYS A 137 0.22 -17.37 -5.29
C CYS A 137 -0.88 -16.54 -5.97
N SER A 138 -1.30 -16.91 -7.17
CA SER A 138 -2.31 -16.18 -7.94
C SER A 138 -3.69 -16.22 -7.27
N ILE A 139 -4.13 -17.38 -6.77
CA ILE A 139 -5.44 -17.49 -6.10
C ILE A 139 -5.47 -16.82 -4.73
N SER A 140 -4.31 -16.59 -4.12
CA SER A 140 -4.18 -16.03 -2.77
C SER A 140 -3.82 -14.55 -2.75
N ALA A 141 -3.40 -13.97 -3.89
CA ALA A 141 -3.05 -12.56 -4.03
C ALA A 141 -4.21 -11.56 -3.86
N PRO A 142 -5.45 -11.79 -4.34
CA PRO A 142 -6.48 -10.76 -4.37
C PRO A 142 -6.83 -10.14 -3.00
N PRO A 143 -6.94 -10.89 -1.88
CA PRO A 143 -7.12 -10.29 -0.56
C PRO A 143 -5.98 -9.33 -0.18
N GLY A 144 -4.73 -9.69 -0.50
CA GLY A 144 -3.57 -8.83 -0.26
C GLY A 144 -3.58 -7.57 -1.11
N LEU A 145 -3.97 -7.67 -2.38
CA LEU A 145 -4.12 -6.50 -3.27
C LEU A 145 -5.21 -5.56 -2.76
N CYS A 146 -6.37 -6.10 -2.37
CA CYS A 146 -7.46 -5.34 -1.77
C CYS A 146 -6.99 -4.56 -0.53
N MET A 147 -6.39 -5.27 0.43
CA MET A 147 -5.91 -4.67 1.67
C MET A 147 -4.79 -3.64 1.42
N GLY A 148 -3.93 -3.86 0.43
CA GLY A 148 -2.93 -2.89 0.00
C GLY A 148 -3.57 -1.59 -0.49
N ARG A 149 -4.62 -1.66 -1.32
CA ARG A 149 -5.36 -0.47 -1.79
C ARG A 149 -6.10 0.26 -0.68
N LEU A 150 -6.67 -0.48 0.27
CA LEU A 150 -7.26 0.11 1.48
C LEU A 150 -6.19 0.77 2.37
N ALA A 151 -4.98 0.21 2.43
CA ALA A 151 -3.87 0.81 3.15
C ALA A 151 -3.40 2.11 2.48
N ASN A 152 -3.34 2.14 1.15
CA ASN A 152 -3.04 3.37 0.40
C ASN A 152 -4.10 4.45 0.65
N TRP A 153 -5.38 4.05 0.70
CA TRP A 153 -6.46 4.95 1.08
C TRP A 153 -6.24 5.53 2.48
N ILE A 154 -5.99 4.70 3.50
CA ILE A 154 -5.80 5.19 4.88
C ILE A 154 -4.59 6.14 4.98
N ASN A 155 -3.49 5.83 4.28
CA ASN A 155 -2.29 6.66 4.26
C ASN A 155 -2.45 7.97 3.46
N GLY A 156 -3.51 8.11 2.66
CA GLY A 156 -3.68 9.24 1.76
C GLY A 156 -2.63 9.27 0.65
N GLU A 157 -2.31 8.11 0.06
CA GLU A 157 -1.34 7.98 -1.03
C GLU A 157 -1.95 7.32 -2.27
N LEU A 158 -1.29 7.49 -3.43
CA LEU A 158 -1.71 6.94 -4.73
C LEU A 158 -3.17 7.28 -5.09
N TRP A 159 -3.59 8.51 -4.77
CA TRP A 159 -4.93 9.01 -5.08
C TRP A 159 -5.18 9.09 -6.59
N GLY A 160 -6.45 9.24 -6.95
CA GLY A 160 -6.89 9.15 -8.33
C GLY A 160 -6.49 10.36 -9.18
N ARG A 161 -7.01 10.39 -10.41
CA ARG A 161 -6.96 11.59 -11.23
C ARG A 161 -7.86 12.69 -10.65
N PRO A 162 -7.58 13.98 -10.89
CA PRO A 162 -8.49 15.07 -10.58
C PRO A 162 -9.86 14.84 -11.23
N LEU A 163 -10.93 15.32 -10.58
CA LEU A 163 -12.23 15.42 -11.22
C LEU A 163 -12.19 16.42 -12.39
N PRO A 164 -13.05 16.23 -13.41
CA PRO A 164 -13.30 17.24 -14.44
C PRO A 164 -13.61 18.63 -13.86
N ALA A 165 -13.22 19.69 -14.58
CA ALA A 165 -13.29 21.08 -14.10
C ALA A 165 -14.72 21.53 -13.72
N ASP A 166 -15.72 21.06 -14.45
CA ASP A 166 -17.14 21.30 -14.20
C ASP A 166 -17.62 20.72 -12.86
N LEU A 167 -16.97 19.67 -12.37
CA LEU A 167 -17.28 19.04 -11.09
C LEU A 167 -16.45 19.58 -9.92
N GLN A 168 -15.42 20.40 -10.14
CA GLN A 168 -14.57 20.91 -9.04
C GLN A 168 -15.32 21.87 -8.12
N ALA A 169 -16.14 22.77 -8.69
CA ALA A 169 -16.88 23.77 -7.91
C ALA A 169 -18.00 23.15 -7.05
N THR A 170 -18.61 22.07 -7.53
CA THR A 170 -19.65 21.31 -6.82
C THR A 170 -19.23 19.85 -6.70
N ALA A 171 -18.06 19.64 -6.09
CA ALA A 171 -17.48 18.33 -5.92
C ALA A 171 -18.47 17.39 -5.21
N PRO A 172 -18.78 16.22 -5.79
CA PRO A 172 -19.76 15.32 -5.23
C PRO A 172 -19.24 14.66 -3.94
N TRP A 173 -20.16 14.22 -3.09
CA TRP A 173 -19.87 13.66 -1.77
C TRP A 173 -18.97 12.43 -1.74
N TRP A 174 -18.86 11.71 -2.85
CA TRP A 174 -17.98 10.54 -2.97
C TRP A 174 -16.57 10.90 -3.42
N SER A 175 -16.33 12.16 -3.80
CA SER A 175 -15.02 12.66 -4.17
C SER A 175 -14.19 13.01 -2.94
N VAL A 176 -12.88 13.16 -3.13
CA VAL A 176 -11.94 13.22 -2.01
C VAL A 176 -10.93 14.34 -2.24
N LYS A 177 -10.70 15.13 -1.20
CA LYS A 177 -9.68 16.17 -1.15
C LYS A 177 -8.60 15.77 -0.16
N TYR A 178 -7.35 15.93 -0.54
CA TYR A 178 -6.21 15.46 0.27
C TYR A 178 -5.39 16.64 0.79
N PRO A 179 -5.25 16.84 2.11
CA PRO A 179 -4.38 17.89 2.64
C PRO A 179 -2.94 17.81 2.11
N ARG A 180 -2.43 16.59 1.89
CA ARG A 180 -1.08 16.38 1.33
C ARG A 180 -0.89 16.90 -0.09
N GLU A 181 -1.95 17.19 -0.85
CA GLU A 181 -1.84 17.81 -2.18
C GLU A 181 -0.98 19.08 -2.12
N VAL A 182 -1.03 19.82 -1.01
CA VAL A 182 -0.25 21.04 -0.88
C VAL A 182 1.26 20.80 -0.94
N LEU A 183 1.74 19.57 -0.71
CA LEU A 183 3.15 19.19 -0.80
C LEU A 183 3.58 18.80 -2.22
N GLU A 184 2.62 18.66 -3.14
CA GLU A 184 2.91 18.32 -4.53
C GLU A 184 3.51 19.51 -5.27
N SER A 185 4.46 19.24 -6.16
CA SER A 185 5.13 20.26 -6.97
C SER A 185 4.18 21.09 -7.86
N SER A 186 2.98 20.57 -8.14
CA SER A 186 1.95 21.25 -8.93
C SER A 186 1.13 22.25 -8.14
N PHE A 187 1.19 22.24 -6.81
CA PHE A 187 0.41 23.13 -5.96
C PHE A 187 1.13 24.47 -5.79
N ASP A 188 0.42 25.59 -5.99
CA ASP A 188 0.97 26.93 -5.74
C ASP A 188 0.98 27.26 -4.24
N PRO A 189 2.16 27.34 -3.59
CA PRO A 189 2.26 27.56 -2.14
C PRO A 189 1.71 28.91 -1.69
N ALA A 190 1.66 29.93 -2.58
CA ALA A 190 1.15 31.26 -2.24
C ALA A 190 -0.33 31.24 -1.81
N ARG A 191 -1.08 30.23 -2.24
CA ARG A 191 -2.49 30.03 -1.86
C ARG A 191 -2.68 29.74 -0.36
N LEU A 192 -1.62 29.30 0.33
CA LEU A 192 -1.67 29.01 1.78
C LEU A 192 -1.38 30.23 2.65
N GLU A 193 -0.93 31.35 2.08
CA GLU A 193 -0.57 32.54 2.87
C GLU A 193 -1.69 33.01 3.82
N PRO A 194 -2.99 32.98 3.45
CA PRO A 194 -4.08 33.31 4.36
C PRO A 194 -4.21 32.39 5.58
N LEU A 195 -3.65 31.17 5.53
CA LEU A 195 -3.67 30.20 6.62
C LEU A 195 -2.49 30.38 7.59
N ARG A 196 -1.50 31.22 7.26
CA ARG A 196 -0.32 31.47 8.10
C ARG A 196 -0.68 31.87 9.55
N PRO A 197 -1.70 32.70 9.83
CA PRO A 197 -2.08 33.03 11.20
C PRO A 197 -2.69 31.87 11.99
N LEU A 198 -3.09 30.78 11.31
CA LEU A 198 -3.72 29.60 11.92
C LEU A 198 -2.71 28.53 12.33
N VAL A 199 -1.45 28.66 11.90
CA VAL A 199 -0.38 27.68 12.17
C VAL A 199 0.81 28.35 12.85
N HIS A 200 1.63 27.58 13.56
CA HIS A 200 2.75 28.14 14.32
C HIS A 200 3.87 28.67 13.41
N ALA A 201 4.44 29.82 13.77
CA ALA A 201 5.27 30.69 12.92
C ALA A 201 6.70 30.19 12.61
N GLY A 202 7.05 28.94 12.93
CA GLY A 202 8.41 28.41 12.80
C GLY A 202 8.60 27.32 11.76
N ASP A 203 7.53 26.74 11.25
CA ASP A 203 7.58 25.57 10.37
C ASP A 203 7.37 25.96 8.90
N ASP A 204 7.87 25.11 7.98
CA ASP A 204 7.46 25.13 6.58
C ASP A 204 5.92 25.17 6.51
N LEU A 205 5.37 26.25 5.94
CA LEU A 205 3.93 26.55 5.95
C LEU A 205 3.11 25.38 5.39
N GLN A 206 3.61 24.72 4.33
CA GLN A 206 2.91 23.59 3.73
C GLN A 206 2.84 22.41 4.71
N GLN A 207 3.94 22.07 5.37
CA GLN A 207 3.99 21.01 6.38
C GLN A 207 3.14 21.33 7.61
N ALA A 208 3.19 22.57 8.09
CA ALA A 208 2.42 23.03 9.24
C ALA A 208 0.91 22.93 9.00
N VAL A 209 0.45 23.35 7.82
CA VAL A 209 -0.96 23.26 7.41
C VAL A 209 -1.40 21.80 7.31
N VAL A 210 -0.58 20.93 6.71
CA VAL A 210 -0.88 19.49 6.63
C VAL A 210 -0.98 18.87 8.02
N ALA A 211 0.00 19.13 8.89
CA ALA A 211 0.03 18.60 10.24
C ALA A 211 -1.20 19.04 11.05
N ALA A 212 -1.54 20.33 11.01
CA ALA A 212 -2.72 20.86 11.69
C ALA A 212 -4.04 20.28 11.14
N ALA A 213 -4.14 20.08 9.82
CA ALA A 213 -5.30 19.45 9.19
C ALA A 213 -5.49 17.99 9.67
N TYR A 214 -4.42 17.20 9.73
CA TYR A 214 -4.47 15.82 10.25
C TYR A 214 -4.64 15.74 11.77
N ALA A 215 -4.21 16.77 12.52
CA ALA A 215 -4.46 16.89 13.95
C ALA A 215 -5.92 17.22 14.29
N GLY A 216 -6.76 17.52 13.29
CA GLY A 216 -8.18 17.80 13.48
C GLY A 216 -8.51 19.27 13.73
N ASP A 217 -7.62 20.22 13.39
CA ASP A 217 -7.92 21.65 13.55
C ASP A 217 -9.02 22.09 12.56
N ALA A 218 -10.22 22.31 13.08
CA ALA A 218 -11.39 22.66 12.29
C ALA A 218 -11.24 23.98 11.51
N LYS A 219 -10.48 24.96 12.03
CA LYS A 219 -10.27 26.24 11.34
C LYS A 219 -9.33 26.06 10.16
N VAL A 220 -8.26 25.30 10.34
CA VAL A 220 -7.33 24.97 9.25
C VAL A 220 -8.04 24.13 8.19
N GLN A 221 -8.80 23.11 8.59
CA GLN A 221 -9.56 22.28 7.64
C GLN A 221 -10.56 23.09 6.81
N ALA A 222 -11.35 23.95 7.45
CA ALA A 222 -12.35 24.78 6.76
C ALA A 222 -11.69 25.80 5.81
N ALA A 223 -10.52 26.34 6.16
CA ALA A 223 -9.77 27.25 5.30
C ALA A 223 -9.04 26.53 4.15
N LEU A 224 -8.59 25.30 4.38
CA LEU A 224 -7.83 24.50 3.43
C LEU A 224 -8.73 23.84 2.37
N GLU A 225 -9.89 23.30 2.76
CA GLU A 225 -10.76 22.51 1.88
C GLU A 225 -11.11 23.21 0.55
N PRO A 226 -11.43 24.52 0.51
CA PRO A 226 -11.73 25.21 -0.75
C PRO A 226 -10.52 25.34 -1.68
N LEU A 227 -9.30 25.21 -1.15
CA LEU A 227 -8.06 25.32 -1.92
C LEU A 227 -7.67 24.01 -2.61
N LEU A 228 -8.14 22.88 -2.07
CA LEU A 228 -7.80 21.54 -2.54
C LEU A 228 -8.62 21.12 -3.75
N THR A 229 -7.98 20.33 -4.61
CA THR A 229 -8.60 19.67 -5.77
C THR A 229 -9.39 18.45 -5.31
N ALA A 230 -10.59 18.26 -5.86
CA ALA A 230 -11.34 17.02 -5.66
C ALA A 230 -10.87 15.94 -6.64
N TYR A 231 -10.61 14.74 -6.12
CA TYR A 231 -10.09 13.59 -6.83
C TYR A 231 -11.10 12.44 -6.89
N TRP A 232 -10.94 11.59 -7.91
CA TRP A 232 -11.60 10.28 -7.93
C TRP A 232 -11.07 9.40 -6.78
N PRO A 233 -11.94 8.69 -6.04
CA PRO A 233 -11.54 7.77 -4.96
C PRO A 233 -10.98 6.44 -5.51
N SER A 234 -9.92 6.52 -6.33
CA SER A 234 -9.35 5.40 -7.11
C SER A 234 -8.97 4.20 -6.27
N ASN A 235 -8.49 4.40 -5.05
CA ASN A 235 -8.10 3.33 -4.14
C ASN A 235 -9.28 2.38 -3.83
N PHE A 236 -10.51 2.87 -3.71
CA PHE A 236 -11.68 2.02 -3.50
C PHE A 236 -12.06 1.22 -4.74
N PHE A 237 -12.02 1.85 -5.92
CA PHE A 237 -12.27 1.14 -7.18
C PHE A 237 -11.25 0.02 -7.36
N GLN A 238 -9.96 0.30 -7.14
CA GLN A 238 -8.89 -0.69 -7.23
C GLN A 238 -9.01 -1.77 -6.15
N ALA A 239 -9.34 -1.42 -4.91
CA ALA A 239 -9.56 -2.41 -3.84
C ALA A 239 -10.67 -3.40 -4.23
N PHE A 240 -11.75 -2.90 -4.85
CA PHE A 240 -12.85 -3.73 -5.30
C PHE A 240 -12.49 -4.57 -6.54
N THR A 241 -11.83 -3.98 -7.54
CA THR A 241 -11.47 -4.68 -8.78
C THR A 241 -10.35 -5.69 -8.59
N ASP A 242 -9.28 -5.30 -7.90
CA ASP A 242 -8.08 -6.13 -7.67
C ASP A 242 -8.30 -7.13 -6.52
N GLY A 243 -9.36 -6.91 -5.73
CA GLY A 243 -9.76 -7.77 -4.62
C GLY A 243 -10.91 -8.72 -5.00
N PRO A 244 -12.16 -8.45 -4.58
CA PRO A 244 -13.30 -9.34 -4.83
C PRO A 244 -13.50 -9.74 -6.29
N VAL A 245 -13.43 -8.80 -7.24
CA VAL A 245 -13.68 -9.11 -8.66
C VAL A 245 -12.59 -10.02 -9.21
N LEU A 246 -11.30 -9.68 -8.97
CA LEU A 246 -10.19 -10.53 -9.37
C LEU A 246 -10.23 -11.91 -8.67
N ALA A 247 -10.59 -11.96 -7.39
CA ALA A 247 -10.77 -13.22 -6.66
C ALA A 247 -11.81 -14.11 -7.34
N LEU A 248 -12.98 -13.58 -7.68
CA LEU A 248 -14.03 -14.33 -8.37
C LEU A 248 -13.53 -14.88 -9.71
N ILE A 249 -12.82 -14.06 -10.50
CA ILE A 249 -12.25 -14.48 -11.79
C ILE A 249 -11.24 -15.60 -11.58
N VAL A 250 -10.21 -15.38 -10.76
CA VAL A 250 -9.11 -16.32 -10.58
C VAL A 250 -9.59 -17.62 -9.91
N TRP A 251 -10.49 -17.54 -8.93
CA TRP A 251 -11.06 -18.72 -8.30
C TRP A 251 -11.96 -19.50 -9.24
N SER A 252 -12.76 -18.84 -10.08
CA SER A 252 -13.59 -19.53 -11.07
C SER A 252 -12.74 -20.34 -12.07
N VAL A 253 -11.59 -19.81 -12.49
CA VAL A 253 -10.64 -20.51 -13.35
C VAL A 253 -9.97 -21.66 -12.58
N TRP A 254 -9.54 -21.41 -11.35
CA TRP A 254 -8.86 -22.44 -10.53
C TRP A 254 -9.77 -23.62 -10.18
N LEU A 255 -11.04 -23.37 -9.86
CA LEU A 255 -12.01 -24.42 -9.51
C LEU A 255 -12.28 -25.38 -10.69
N ARG A 256 -12.05 -24.94 -11.93
CA ARG A 256 -12.17 -25.77 -13.14
C ARG A 256 -10.94 -26.64 -13.41
N LYS A 257 -9.82 -26.43 -12.71
CA LYS A 257 -8.63 -27.28 -12.90
C LYS A 257 -8.91 -28.70 -12.40
N PRO A 258 -8.49 -29.74 -13.15
CA PRO A 258 -8.49 -31.12 -12.64
C PRO A 258 -7.69 -31.19 -11.34
N ALA A 259 -8.04 -32.13 -10.47
CA ALA A 259 -7.18 -32.46 -9.35
C ALA A 259 -5.82 -32.95 -9.90
N PRO A 260 -4.70 -32.64 -9.21
CA PRO A 260 -3.38 -33.12 -9.60
C PRO A 260 -3.27 -34.65 -9.56
#